data_AF-A0ABD3NBV7-F1
#
_entry.id   AF-A0ABD3NBV7-F1
#
_cell.length_a   1.000
_cell.length_b   1.000
_cell.length_c   1.000
_cell.angle_alpha   90.00
_cell.angle_beta   90.00
_cell.angle_gamma   90.00
#
_symmetry.space_group_name_H-M   'P 1'
#
loop_
_entity.id
_entity.type
_entity.pdbx_description
1 polymer ?
#
loop_
_entity_poly.entity_id
_entity_poly.type
_entity_poly.pdbx_seq_one_letter_code
_entity_poly.pdbx_strand_id
1 'polypeptide(L)'
;MNEYSYGPEDYCYYGIEGNPVFTERLQDLEDMVMNMHPRPLKHLHFYTESVGAGHVGITTLYLDTVNTKQNFWGSSIFKDHGDVRTSASRNNSTLVEAKVRGYTISELLSRIMQQFTPETVSEDDRRGGHLVVKIDIEGGEWPLLLEAASNGTLCYLAEMGTRVDMFVEFHSEAVIGNNPLRFKMPSAIEKLESCGVVFRKLASWWA
;
A
#
# COMPACT_ATOMS: atom_id res chain seq x y z
N MET A 1 -7.27 -28.41 -19.53
CA MET A 1 -7.35 -27.38 -18.49
C MET A 1 -8.41 -26.40 -18.95
N ASN A 2 -9.49 -26.21 -18.20
CA ASN A 2 -10.46 -25.17 -18.53
C ASN A 2 -9.78 -23.82 -18.24
N GLU A 3 -9.70 -22.94 -19.24
CA GLU A 3 -9.33 -21.54 -19.03
C GLU A 3 -10.44 -20.89 -18.18
N TYR A 4 -10.16 -20.66 -16.91
CA TYR A 4 -10.97 -19.75 -16.12
C TYR A 4 -10.71 -18.34 -16.65
N SER A 5 -11.73 -17.71 -17.25
CA SER A 5 -11.72 -16.29 -17.59
C SER A 5 -12.05 -15.52 -16.32
N TYR A 6 -11.03 -14.98 -15.65
CA TYR A 6 -11.24 -14.10 -14.50
C TYR A 6 -11.74 -12.74 -14.96
N GLY A 7 -12.90 -12.32 -14.46
CA GLY A 7 -13.44 -10.98 -14.65
C GLY A 7 -13.03 -10.06 -13.49
N PRO A 8 -13.15 -8.72 -13.65
CA PRO A 8 -13.00 -7.79 -12.53
C PRO A 8 -13.83 -8.17 -11.30
N GLU A 9 -15.02 -8.75 -11.51
CA GLU A 9 -15.93 -9.24 -10.49
C GLU A 9 -15.37 -10.37 -9.59
N ASP A 10 -14.26 -11.00 -9.99
CA ASP A 10 -13.60 -12.03 -9.20
C ASP A 10 -12.57 -11.46 -8.21
N TYR A 11 -12.20 -10.18 -8.34
CA TYR A 11 -11.19 -9.54 -7.50
C TYR A 11 -11.79 -8.91 -6.25
N CYS A 12 -11.04 -9.02 -5.15
CA CYS A 12 -11.21 -8.19 -3.97
C CYS A 12 -10.20 -7.04 -4.03
N TYR A 13 -10.63 -5.82 -3.69
CA TYR A 13 -9.76 -4.66 -3.59
C TYR A 13 -9.69 -4.18 -2.14
N TYR A 14 -8.47 -3.96 -1.65
CA TYR A 14 -8.22 -3.38 -0.34
C TYR A 14 -7.33 -2.16 -0.51
N GLY A 15 -7.88 -0.98 -0.21
CA GLY A 15 -7.15 0.28 -0.25
C GLY A 15 -6.66 0.69 1.13
N ILE A 16 -5.52 1.38 1.18
CA ILE A 16 -4.93 1.91 2.41
C ILE A 16 -4.64 3.39 2.15
N GLU A 17 -5.29 4.27 2.91
CA GLU A 17 -5.16 5.72 2.75
C GLU A 17 -5.00 6.39 4.12
N GLY A 18 -3.92 7.15 4.27
CA GLY A 18 -3.55 7.75 5.54
C GLY A 18 -4.20 9.11 5.75
N ASN A 19 -4.43 9.88 4.70
CA ASN A 19 -4.89 11.25 4.80
C ASN A 19 -6.39 11.30 5.16
N PRO A 20 -6.75 11.82 6.35
CA PRO A 20 -8.14 11.82 6.82
C PRO A 20 -9.10 12.62 5.93
N VAL A 21 -8.58 13.52 5.09
CA VAL A 21 -9.40 14.31 4.14
C VAL A 21 -10.15 13.43 3.13
N PHE A 22 -9.66 12.20 2.91
CA PHE A 22 -10.27 11.27 1.97
C PHE A 22 -11.25 10.29 2.59
N THR A 23 -11.32 10.21 3.92
CA THR A 23 -12.08 9.16 4.63
C THR A 23 -13.52 9.08 4.15
N GLU A 24 -14.26 10.19 4.21
CA GLU A 24 -15.68 10.24 3.81
C GLU A 24 -15.86 9.87 2.33
N ARG A 25 -15.05 10.45 1.45
CA ARG A 25 -15.13 10.19 0.00
C ARG A 25 -14.82 8.73 -0.36
N LEU A 26 -13.87 8.10 0.33
CA LEU A 26 -13.53 6.70 0.09
C LEU A 26 -14.62 5.76 0.62
N GLN A 27 -15.26 6.09 1.74
CA GLN A 27 -16.41 5.36 2.26
C GLN A 27 -17.61 5.46 1.30
N ASP A 28 -17.92 6.66 0.80
CA ASP A 28 -18.96 6.86 -0.20
C ASP A 28 -18.68 6.08 -1.50
N LEU A 29 -17.40 6.04 -1.93
CA LEU A 29 -16.97 5.27 -3.09
C LEU A 29 -17.12 3.76 -2.86
N GLU A 30 -16.75 3.26 -1.68
CA GLU A 30 -16.95 1.88 -1.26
C GLU A 30 -18.44 1.50 -1.35
N ASP A 31 -19.31 2.29 -0.73
CA ASP A 31 -20.76 2.08 -0.76
C ASP A 31 -21.31 2.13 -2.17
N MET A 32 -20.89 3.11 -2.98
CA MET A 32 -21.34 3.24 -4.37
C MET A 32 -20.98 1.99 -5.17
N VAL A 33 -19.71 1.56 -5.15
CA VAL A 33 -19.22 0.41 -5.93
C VAL A 33 -19.88 -0.89 -5.46
N MET A 34 -20.02 -1.08 -4.15
CA MET A 34 -20.63 -2.30 -3.60
C MET A 34 -22.14 -2.40 -3.89
N ASN A 35 -22.80 -1.28 -4.20
CA ASN A 35 -24.21 -1.21 -4.61
C ASN A 35 -24.45 -1.21 -6.14
N MET A 36 -23.40 -1.23 -6.98
CA MET A 36 -23.54 -1.30 -8.44
C MET A 36 -24.09 -2.64 -8.93
N HIS A 37 -24.82 -2.61 -10.05
CA HIS A 37 -25.39 -3.80 -10.70
C HIS A 37 -25.12 -3.77 -12.23
N PRO A 38 -24.31 -4.70 -12.78
CA PRO A 38 -23.56 -5.73 -12.08
C PRO A 38 -22.46 -5.13 -11.18
N ARG A 39 -22.12 -5.82 -10.09
CA ARG A 39 -21.06 -5.38 -9.18
C ARG A 39 -19.70 -5.61 -9.85
N PRO A 40 -18.81 -4.59 -9.94
CA PRO A 40 -17.55 -4.70 -10.67
C PRO A 40 -16.42 -5.39 -9.89
N LEU A 41 -16.60 -5.63 -8.59
CA LEU A 41 -15.63 -6.28 -7.70
C LEU A 41 -16.38 -7.25 -6.78
N LYS A 42 -15.71 -8.33 -6.36
CA LYS A 42 -16.26 -9.23 -5.34
C LYS A 42 -16.41 -8.52 -3.99
N HIS A 43 -15.39 -7.74 -3.65
CA HIS A 43 -15.28 -6.98 -2.42
C HIS A 43 -14.41 -5.74 -2.64
N LEU A 44 -14.74 -4.65 -1.93
CA LEU A 44 -13.97 -3.43 -1.87
C LEU A 44 -13.97 -2.99 -0.41
N HIS A 45 -12.80 -2.65 0.12
CA HIS A 45 -12.69 -2.03 1.44
C HIS A 45 -11.52 -1.04 1.50
N PHE A 46 -11.74 0.14 2.09
CA PHE A 46 -10.68 1.09 2.39
C PHE A 46 -10.35 1.13 3.89
N TYR A 47 -9.09 0.84 4.23
CA TYR A 47 -8.52 1.16 5.52
C TYR A 47 -8.10 2.64 5.54
N THR A 48 -9.04 3.51 5.89
CA THR A 48 -8.80 4.95 6.03
C THR A 48 -8.06 5.28 7.32
N GLU A 49 -7.43 6.46 7.37
CA GLU A 49 -6.59 6.89 8.51
C GLU A 49 -5.52 5.84 8.86
N SER A 50 -4.98 5.19 7.82
CA SER A 50 -3.96 4.17 7.95
C SER A 50 -2.96 4.19 6.80
N VAL A 51 -1.73 3.77 7.05
CA VAL A 51 -0.64 3.89 6.07
C VAL A 51 0.31 2.70 6.15
N GLY A 52 0.86 2.30 5.01
CA GLY A 52 1.97 1.35 4.96
C GLY A 52 3.24 1.99 5.54
N ALA A 53 3.54 1.70 6.81
CA ALA A 53 4.64 2.32 7.56
C ALA A 53 5.84 1.37 7.74
N GLY A 54 5.72 0.12 7.30
CA GLY A 54 6.70 -0.95 7.53
C GLY A 54 6.82 -1.39 8.99
N HIS A 55 5.89 -0.93 9.84
CA HIS A 55 5.75 -1.37 11.23
C HIS A 55 4.30 -1.25 11.67
N VAL A 56 3.93 -2.06 12.65
CA VAL A 56 2.62 -2.05 13.27
C VAL A 56 2.64 -1.08 14.44
N GLY A 57 1.98 0.06 14.33
CA GLY A 57 1.77 0.96 15.46
C GLY A 57 0.87 2.15 15.13
N ILE A 58 0.79 3.12 16.03
CA ILE A 58 0.40 4.48 15.65
C ILE A 58 1.62 5.16 15.05
N THR A 59 1.45 5.82 13.91
CA THR A 59 2.48 6.65 13.28
C THR A 59 1.93 8.05 13.03
N THR A 60 2.83 8.99 12.74
CA THR A 60 2.46 10.35 12.34
C THR A 60 2.47 10.43 10.82
N LEU A 61 1.35 10.89 10.25
CA LEU A 61 1.30 11.39 8.89
C LEU A 61 1.37 12.92 8.93
N TYR A 62 2.32 13.50 8.20
CA TYR A 62 2.42 14.94 8.04
C TYR A 62 1.62 15.35 6.80
N LEU A 63 0.66 16.24 7.00
CA LEU A 63 -0.30 16.59 5.96
C LEU A 63 0.24 17.71 5.07
N ASP A 64 0.14 17.49 3.76
CA ASP A 64 0.15 18.56 2.79
C ASP A 64 -1.15 19.35 2.91
N THR A 65 -1.05 20.66 3.06
CA THR A 65 -2.19 21.58 3.15
C THR A 65 -2.19 22.63 2.05
N VAL A 66 -1.23 22.57 1.12
CA VAL A 66 -0.98 23.61 0.12
C VAL A 66 -1.32 23.16 -1.29
N ASN A 67 -1.22 21.87 -1.60
CA ASN A 67 -1.56 21.33 -2.94
C ASN A 67 -3.00 20.82 -3.00
N THR A 68 -3.96 21.68 -2.62
CA THR A 68 -5.40 21.37 -2.67
C THR A 68 -5.86 20.97 -4.08
N LYS A 69 -5.27 21.57 -5.12
CA LYS A 69 -5.58 21.26 -6.54
C LYS A 69 -5.10 19.87 -6.98
N GLN A 70 -4.16 19.29 -6.24
CA GLN A 70 -3.60 17.96 -6.48
C GLN A 70 -4.06 16.96 -5.42
N ASN A 71 -5.15 17.28 -4.69
CA ASN A 71 -5.66 16.47 -3.60
C ASN A 71 -4.60 16.14 -2.54
N PHE A 72 -3.74 17.08 -2.16
CA PHE A 72 -2.81 16.87 -1.03
C PHE A 72 -1.82 15.70 -1.22
N TRP A 73 -1.44 15.44 -2.47
CA TRP A 73 -0.49 14.39 -2.87
C TRP A 73 0.80 14.33 -2.04
N GLY A 74 1.27 15.46 -1.49
CA GLY A 74 2.54 15.54 -0.78
C GLY A 74 2.47 15.21 0.71
N SER A 75 1.39 14.55 1.17
CA SER A 75 1.28 14.08 2.54
C SER A 75 2.21 12.88 2.75
N SER A 76 3.03 12.90 3.78
CA SER A 76 4.13 11.95 3.93
C SER A 76 4.29 11.49 5.37
N ILE A 77 4.83 10.29 5.56
CA ILE A 77 5.28 9.82 6.88
C ILE A 77 6.60 10.48 7.32
N PHE A 78 7.25 11.24 6.43
CA PHE A 78 8.46 11.98 6.72
C PHE A 78 8.18 13.48 6.81
N LYS A 79 8.56 14.08 7.94
CA LYS A 79 8.42 15.52 8.19
C LYS A 79 9.23 16.39 7.21
N ASP A 80 10.29 15.81 6.64
CA ASP A 80 11.22 16.50 5.76
C ASP A 80 10.77 16.42 4.28
N HIS A 81 9.55 15.95 4.01
CA HIS A 81 8.95 16.01 2.69
C HIS A 81 8.79 17.46 2.20
N GLY A 82 9.04 17.72 0.92
CA GLY A 82 9.04 19.06 0.34
C GLY A 82 7.73 19.82 0.55
N ASP A 83 6.61 19.16 0.29
CA ASP A 83 5.27 19.76 0.45
C ASP A 83 4.85 19.91 1.91
N VAL A 84 5.32 19.03 2.79
CA VAL A 84 5.10 19.14 4.24
C VAL A 84 5.82 20.37 4.78
N ARG A 85 7.07 20.59 4.39
CA ARG A 85 7.83 21.81 4.77
C ARG A 85 7.20 23.07 4.19
N THR A 86 6.70 23.00 2.96
CA THR A 86 6.00 24.13 2.33
C THR A 86 4.70 24.45 3.07
N SER A 87 3.95 23.42 3.45
CA SER A 87 2.75 23.52 4.29
C SER A 87 3.05 24.18 5.63
N ALA A 88 4.07 23.70 6.34
CA ALA A 88 4.49 24.30 7.60
C ALA A 88 4.87 25.77 7.42
N SER A 89 5.65 26.09 6.37
CA SER A 89 6.09 27.46 6.09
C SER A 89 4.93 28.42 5.82
N ARG A 90 3.82 27.94 5.21
CA ARG A 90 2.59 28.71 5.06
C ARG A 90 1.73 28.76 6.32
N ASN A 91 1.97 27.86 7.26
CA ASN A 91 1.26 27.74 8.54
C ASN A 91 2.15 28.17 9.72
N ASN A 92 2.84 29.32 9.62
CA ASN A 92 3.71 29.85 10.69
C ASN A 92 4.74 28.84 11.23
N SER A 93 5.34 28.05 10.35
CA SER A 93 6.28 26.96 10.66
C SER A 93 5.69 25.82 11.49
N THR A 94 4.36 25.70 11.56
CA THR A 94 3.66 24.65 12.29
C THR A 94 3.30 23.50 11.36
N LEU A 95 3.82 22.32 11.63
CA LEU A 95 3.45 21.09 10.94
C LEU A 95 2.00 20.73 11.24
N VAL A 96 1.28 20.27 10.21
CA VAL A 96 -0.05 19.68 10.37
C VAL A 96 0.13 18.17 10.41
N GLU A 97 -0.36 17.54 11.47
CA GLU A 97 -0.13 16.13 11.75
C GLU A 97 -1.46 15.40 11.94
N ALA A 98 -1.54 14.17 11.43
CA ALA A 98 -2.57 13.20 11.77
C ALA A 98 -1.92 11.98 12.42
N LYS A 99 -2.52 11.47 13.51
CA LYS A 99 -2.13 10.18 14.09
C LYS A 99 -2.91 9.09 13.37
N VAL A 100 -2.20 8.24 12.63
CA VAL A 100 -2.78 7.23 11.76
C VAL A 100 -2.25 5.86 12.14
N ARG A 101 -2.96 4.81 11.75
CA ARG A 101 -2.54 3.43 11.96
C ARG A 101 -1.46 3.04 10.95
N GLY A 102 -0.26 2.71 11.44
CA GLY A 102 0.79 2.09 10.64
C GLY A 102 0.56 0.59 10.46
N TYR A 103 0.70 0.12 9.21
CA TYR A 103 0.63 -1.27 8.81
C TYR A 103 1.92 -1.79 8.17
N THR A 104 2.08 -3.11 8.24
CA THR A 104 3.02 -3.90 7.45
C THR A 104 2.29 -4.64 6.33
N ILE A 105 3.00 -5.14 5.32
CA ILE A 105 2.36 -5.97 4.28
C ILE A 105 1.90 -7.28 4.92
N SER A 106 2.72 -7.88 5.78
CA SER A 106 2.38 -9.12 6.48
C SER A 106 1.08 -9.02 7.29
N GLU A 107 0.88 -7.93 8.04
CA GLU A 107 -0.31 -7.72 8.86
C GLU A 107 -1.56 -7.43 8.02
N LEU A 108 -1.43 -6.73 6.89
CA LEU A 108 -2.56 -6.53 5.98
C LEU A 108 -2.98 -7.86 5.34
N LEU A 109 -2.02 -8.62 4.83
CA LEU A 109 -2.30 -9.90 4.18
C LEU A 109 -2.92 -10.92 5.16
N SER A 110 -2.43 -10.98 6.40
CA SER A 110 -2.99 -11.89 7.42
C SER A 110 -4.45 -11.56 7.77
N ARG A 111 -4.87 -10.30 7.62
CA ARG A 111 -6.24 -9.86 7.87
C ARG A 111 -7.18 -10.11 6.70
N ILE A 112 -6.69 -9.97 5.46
CA ILE A 112 -7.54 -9.95 4.27
C ILE A 112 -7.55 -11.28 3.49
N MET A 113 -6.49 -12.09 3.60
CA MET A 113 -6.33 -13.31 2.81
C MET A 113 -6.69 -14.56 3.60
N GLN A 114 -7.59 -15.35 3.02
CA GLN A 114 -8.07 -16.62 3.54
C GLN A 114 -6.95 -17.66 3.71
N GLN A 115 -5.86 -17.57 2.94
CA GLN A 115 -4.68 -18.43 3.06
C GLN A 115 -4.05 -18.40 4.46
N PHE A 116 -4.25 -17.32 5.23
CA PHE A 116 -3.77 -17.16 6.60
C PHE A 116 -4.82 -17.52 7.67
N THR A 117 -6.00 -18.02 7.28
CA THR A 117 -7.06 -18.51 8.19
C THR A 117 -7.28 -20.03 8.00
N PRO A 118 -6.29 -20.87 8.36
CA PRO A 118 -6.26 -22.30 8.00
C PRO A 118 -7.41 -23.13 8.58
N GLU A 119 -8.08 -22.64 9.62
CA GLU A 119 -9.22 -23.33 10.22
C GLU A 119 -10.50 -23.28 9.36
N THR A 120 -10.52 -22.46 8.31
CA THR A 120 -11.74 -22.13 7.55
C THR A 120 -11.69 -22.49 6.06
N VAL A 121 -10.54 -22.97 5.57
CA VAL A 121 -10.27 -23.14 4.13
C VAL A 121 -9.54 -24.45 3.90
N SER A 122 -9.97 -25.21 2.88
CA SER A 122 -9.31 -26.47 2.52
C SER A 122 -7.90 -26.22 1.97
N GLU A 123 -6.98 -27.19 2.10
CA GLU A 123 -5.62 -27.07 1.56
C GLU A 123 -5.58 -26.79 0.04
N ASP A 124 -6.55 -27.30 -0.70
CA ASP A 124 -6.66 -27.07 -2.15
C ASP A 124 -7.12 -25.63 -2.45
N ASP A 125 -8.05 -25.09 -1.65
CA ASP A 125 -8.53 -23.72 -1.78
C ASP A 125 -7.51 -22.67 -1.29
N ARG A 126 -6.47 -23.10 -0.56
CA ARG A 126 -5.36 -22.23 -0.11
C ARG A 126 -4.28 -22.02 -1.17
N ARG A 127 -4.36 -22.71 -2.31
CA ARG A 127 -3.34 -22.67 -3.37
C ARG A 127 -3.77 -21.83 -4.55
N GLY A 128 -2.81 -21.17 -5.18
CA GLY A 128 -3.06 -20.37 -6.37
C GLY A 128 -3.70 -19.01 -6.09
N GLY A 129 -4.18 -18.38 -7.16
CA GLY A 129 -4.72 -17.02 -7.14
C GLY A 129 -3.71 -15.98 -7.62
N HIS A 130 -4.12 -14.72 -7.54
CA HIS A 130 -3.34 -13.58 -8.01
C HIS A 130 -3.43 -12.45 -6.98
N LEU A 131 -2.28 -12.02 -6.47
CA LEU A 131 -2.12 -10.87 -5.61
C LEU A 131 -1.41 -9.76 -6.38
N VAL A 132 -2.08 -8.62 -6.52
CA VAL A 132 -1.49 -7.39 -7.06
C VAL A 132 -1.32 -6.40 -5.93
N VAL A 133 -0.09 -5.93 -5.69
CA VAL A 133 0.21 -4.91 -4.69
C VAL A 133 0.71 -3.66 -5.40
N LYS A 134 -0.06 -2.58 -5.36
CA LYS A 134 0.38 -1.24 -5.79
C LYS A 134 0.81 -0.44 -4.56
N ILE A 135 2.02 0.11 -4.58
CA ILE A 135 2.55 0.98 -3.53
C ILE A 135 2.93 2.32 -4.14
N ASP A 136 2.38 3.36 -3.54
CA ASP A 136 2.52 4.76 -3.91
C ASP A 136 2.24 5.54 -2.62
N ILE A 137 3.27 5.67 -1.77
CA ILE A 137 3.13 6.17 -0.39
C ILE A 137 4.34 7.01 -0.08
N GLU A 138 4.27 8.32 -0.28
CA GLU A 138 5.35 9.30 -0.09
C GLU A 138 6.35 8.98 1.05
N GLY A 139 7.37 8.15 0.74
CA GLY A 139 8.42 7.70 1.65
C GLY A 139 8.15 6.41 2.46
N GLY A 140 6.91 5.95 2.54
CA GLY A 140 6.53 4.69 3.19
C GLY A 140 6.98 3.43 2.44
N GLU A 141 7.35 3.54 1.16
CA GLU A 141 7.68 2.39 0.33
C GLU A 141 8.92 1.65 0.83
N TRP A 142 9.93 2.42 1.28
CA TRP A 142 11.20 1.85 1.74
C TRP A 142 11.03 0.94 2.97
N PRO A 143 10.49 1.42 4.12
CA PRO A 143 10.32 0.55 5.28
C PRO A 143 9.34 -0.59 5.01
N LEU A 144 8.30 -0.36 4.19
CA LEU A 144 7.29 -1.38 3.87
C LEU A 144 7.88 -2.52 3.04
N LEU A 145 8.72 -2.22 2.05
CA LEU A 145 9.43 -3.23 1.25
C LEU A 145 10.46 -4.02 2.07
N LEU A 146 11.20 -3.36 2.96
CA LEU A 146 12.12 -4.05 3.86
C LEU A 146 11.40 -5.04 4.76
N GLU A 147 10.25 -4.63 5.29
CA GLU A 147 9.42 -5.50 6.09
C GLU A 147 8.94 -6.71 5.28
N ALA A 148 8.38 -6.49 4.08
CA ALA A 148 7.87 -7.57 3.24
C ALA A 148 8.97 -8.59 2.87
N ALA A 149 10.15 -8.10 2.50
CA ALA A 149 11.31 -8.93 2.21
C ALA A 149 11.80 -9.68 3.47
N SER A 150 11.77 -9.04 4.64
CA SER A 150 12.23 -9.66 5.89
C SER A 150 11.27 -10.74 6.39
N ASN A 151 9.96 -10.48 6.34
CA ASN A 151 8.94 -11.31 6.98
C ASN A 151 8.64 -12.60 6.21
N GLY A 152 8.73 -12.58 4.88
CA GLY A 152 8.57 -13.78 4.04
C GLY A 152 7.12 -14.12 3.67
N THR A 153 6.12 -13.36 4.14
CA THR A 153 4.70 -13.59 3.80
C THR A 153 4.45 -13.66 2.28
N LEU A 154 5.08 -12.77 1.49
CA LEU A 154 4.91 -12.78 0.03
C LEU A 154 5.56 -14.02 -0.61
N CYS A 155 6.71 -14.45 -0.09
CA CYS A 155 7.36 -15.68 -0.56
C CYS A 155 6.53 -16.92 -0.24
N TYR A 156 5.94 -16.98 0.96
CA TYR A 156 5.02 -18.05 1.32
C TYR A 156 3.83 -18.13 0.34
N LEU A 157 3.23 -17.00 -0.03
CA LEU A 157 2.14 -17.00 -1.02
C LEU A 157 2.60 -17.49 -2.39
N ALA A 158 3.78 -17.07 -2.84
CA ALA A 158 4.37 -17.52 -4.10
C ALA A 158 4.65 -19.03 -4.10
N GLU A 159 5.19 -19.58 -3.00
CA GLU A 159 5.40 -21.02 -2.80
C GLU A 159 4.08 -21.81 -2.82
N MET A 160 2.99 -21.21 -2.32
CA MET A 160 1.64 -21.76 -2.39
C MET A 160 1.00 -21.65 -3.80
N GLY A 161 1.75 -21.18 -4.79
CA GLY A 161 1.32 -21.05 -6.19
C GLY A 161 0.56 -19.76 -6.50
N THR A 162 0.47 -18.82 -5.55
CA THR A 162 -0.12 -17.50 -5.79
C THR A 162 0.80 -16.69 -6.70
N ARG A 163 0.28 -16.16 -7.80
CA ARG A 163 1.04 -15.16 -8.58
C ARG A 163 1.06 -13.84 -7.79
N VAL A 164 2.25 -13.33 -7.48
CA VAL A 164 2.40 -12.06 -6.76
C VAL A 164 3.06 -11.02 -7.65
N ASP A 165 2.31 -10.01 -8.09
CA ASP A 165 2.84 -8.86 -8.83
C ASP A 165 2.88 -7.62 -7.93
N MET A 166 4.04 -6.99 -7.84
CA MET A 166 4.28 -5.83 -6.99
C MET A 166 4.71 -4.63 -7.83
N PHE A 167 3.93 -3.55 -7.76
CA PHE A 167 4.15 -2.31 -8.47
C PHE A 167 4.49 -1.23 -7.46
N VAL A 168 5.70 -0.66 -7.54
CA VAL A 168 6.16 0.34 -6.57
C VAL A 168 6.61 1.61 -7.28
N GLU A 169 6.05 2.72 -6.86
CA GLU A 169 6.52 4.06 -7.18
C GLU A 169 7.51 4.53 -6.11
N PHE A 170 8.76 4.80 -6.49
CA PHE A 170 9.78 5.26 -5.55
C PHE A 170 9.94 6.76 -5.66
N HIS A 171 9.52 7.48 -4.62
CA HIS A 171 9.69 8.92 -4.52
C HIS A 171 11.17 9.29 -4.34
N SER A 172 11.61 10.33 -5.05
CA SER A 172 13.01 10.76 -5.11
C SER A 172 13.45 11.50 -3.84
N GLU A 173 14.76 11.56 -3.58
CA GLU A 173 15.29 12.32 -2.43
C GLU A 173 14.97 13.81 -2.49
N ALA A 174 14.73 14.36 -3.69
CA ALA A 174 14.30 15.74 -3.83
C ALA A 174 12.93 15.98 -3.17
N VAL A 175 12.10 14.94 -3.14
CA VAL A 175 10.71 14.96 -2.66
C VAL A 175 10.65 14.55 -1.19
N ILE A 176 11.17 13.36 -0.85
CA ILE A 176 11.07 12.77 0.50
C ILE A 176 12.26 13.08 1.42
N GLY A 177 13.32 13.71 0.91
CA GLY A 177 14.59 13.90 1.62
C GLY A 177 15.52 12.68 1.56
N ASN A 178 16.73 12.82 2.12
CA ASN A 178 17.71 11.74 2.16
C ASN A 178 17.25 10.62 3.12
N ASN A 179 17.05 9.42 2.60
CA ASN A 179 16.63 8.26 3.38
C ASN A 179 17.63 7.10 3.23
N PRO A 180 18.34 6.70 4.31
CA PRO A 180 19.33 5.63 4.25
C PRO A 180 18.74 4.25 3.91
N LEU A 181 17.44 4.06 4.03
CA LEU A 181 16.78 2.79 3.68
C LEU A 181 16.86 2.49 2.18
N ARG A 182 17.01 3.52 1.32
CA ARG A 182 17.16 3.33 -0.14
C ARG A 182 18.30 2.39 -0.51
N PHE A 183 19.38 2.41 0.27
CA PHE A 183 20.58 1.59 0.00
C PHE A 183 20.35 0.10 0.27
N LYS A 184 19.29 -0.25 1.00
CA LYS A 184 18.93 -1.64 1.30
C LYS A 184 17.97 -2.25 0.26
N MET A 185 17.47 -1.44 -0.67
CA MET A 185 16.41 -1.84 -1.59
C MET A 185 16.81 -2.84 -2.65
N PRO A 186 18.01 -2.74 -3.28
CA PRO A 186 18.43 -3.76 -4.23
C PRO A 186 18.37 -5.17 -3.62
N SER A 187 18.86 -5.32 -2.38
CA SER A 187 18.84 -6.60 -1.67
C SER A 187 17.42 -7.06 -1.28
N ALA A 188 16.55 -6.13 -0.89
CA ALA A 188 15.16 -6.46 -0.56
C ALA A 188 14.37 -6.92 -1.79
N ILE A 189 14.54 -6.23 -2.92
CA ILE A 189 13.92 -6.59 -4.21
C ILE A 189 14.46 -7.94 -4.67
N GLU A 190 15.79 -8.14 -4.69
CA GLU A 190 16.40 -9.41 -5.06
C GLU A 190 15.86 -10.57 -4.22
N LYS A 191 15.68 -10.37 -2.91
CA LYS A 191 15.11 -11.41 -2.04
C LYS A 191 13.67 -11.76 -2.42
N LEU A 192 12.82 -10.77 -2.72
CA LEU A 192 11.44 -10.99 -3.15
C LEU A 192 11.38 -11.68 -4.52
N GLU A 193 12.20 -11.24 -5.48
CA GLU A 193 12.27 -11.84 -6.81
C GLU A 193 12.78 -13.30 -6.74
N SER A 194 13.71 -13.60 -5.83
CA SER A 194 14.26 -14.95 -5.66
C SER A 194 13.23 -16.01 -5.27
N CYS A 195 12.11 -15.59 -4.66
CA CYS A 195 11.02 -16.47 -4.26
C CYS A 195 9.79 -16.38 -5.19
N GLY A 196 9.91 -15.73 -6.36
CA GLY A 196 8.87 -15.71 -7.38
C GLY A 196 7.93 -14.49 -7.36
N VAL A 197 8.20 -13.48 -6.52
CA VAL A 197 7.48 -12.20 -6.58
C VAL A 197 7.95 -11.43 -7.82
N VAL A 198 7.01 -10.96 -8.64
CA VAL A 198 7.30 -10.15 -9.82
C VAL A 198 7.31 -8.68 -9.43
N PHE A 199 8.50 -8.08 -9.41
CA PHE A 199 8.65 -6.67 -9.09
C PHE A 199 8.61 -5.78 -10.35
N ARG A 200 7.87 -4.68 -10.28
CA ARG A 200 7.78 -3.69 -11.34
C ARG A 200 7.89 -2.28 -10.75
N LYS A 201 8.91 -1.55 -11.20
CA LYS A 201 9.05 -0.14 -10.87
C LYS A 201 8.06 0.67 -11.71
N LEU A 202 7.23 1.47 -11.06
CA LEU A 202 6.46 2.53 -11.71
C LEU A 202 7.34 3.77 -11.87
N ALA A 203 7.18 4.46 -12.98
CA ALA A 203 7.86 5.72 -13.19
C ALA A 203 7.08 6.83 -12.50
N SER A 204 7.79 7.64 -11.71
CA SER A 204 7.26 8.77 -10.96
C SER A 204 7.41 10.06 -11.77
N TRP A 205 6.57 10.23 -12.80
CA TRP A 205 6.73 11.31 -13.79
C TRP A 205 6.40 12.71 -13.22
N TRP A 206 5.76 12.78 -12.04
CA TRP A 206 5.33 14.02 -11.40
C TRP A 206 6.07 14.38 -10.10
N ALA A 207 6.96 13.50 -9.63
CA ALA A 207 7.77 13.67 -8.41
C ALA A 207 9.17 14.22 -8.73
#